data_AF-A0A353T513-F1
#
_entry.id   AF-A0A353T513-F1
#
_cell.length_a   1.000
_cell.length_b   1.000
_cell.length_c   1.000
_cell.angle_alpha   90.00
_cell.angle_beta   90.00
_cell.angle_gamma   90.00
#
_symmetry.space_group_name_H-M   'P 1'
#
loop_
_entity.id
_entity.type
_entity.pdbx_description
1 polymer ?
#
loop_
_entity_poly.entity_id
_entity_poly.type
_entity_poly.pdbx_seq_one_letter_code
_entity_poly.pdbx_strand_id
1 'polypeptide(L)' 'VNEYSASASEVLSGAIQDHGVGVLIGHTTFGKGLVQTIRGPFKEGDVVKLTTAKYFTPKGRDINKKGV' A
#
# COMPACT_ATOMS: atom_id res chain seq x y z
N VAL A 1 6.27 13.65 -1.20
CA VAL A 1 6.37 12.22 -0.86
C VAL A 1 7.84 11.84 -0.66
N ASN A 2 8.11 10.78 0.10
CA ASN A 2 9.47 10.27 0.35
C ASN A 2 9.45 8.77 0.71
N GLU A 3 10.61 8.18 0.97
CA GLU A 3 10.83 6.77 1.28
C GLU A 3 10.10 6.25 2.53
N TYR A 4 9.61 7.14 3.40
CA TYR A 4 8.82 6.79 4.58
C TYR A 4 7.30 6.87 4.33
N SER A 5 6.89 7.42 3.19
CA SER A 5 5.48 7.44 2.78
C SER A 5 5.08 6.01 2.41
N ALA A 6 4.12 5.42 3.14
CA ALA A 6 3.75 4.02 2.97
C ALA A 6 2.24 3.81 3.08
N SER A 7 1.74 2.70 2.50
CA SER A 7 0.37 2.23 2.72
C SER A 7 -0.68 3.24 2.24
N ALA A 8 -1.54 3.77 3.12
CA ALA A 8 -2.60 4.71 2.75
C ALA A 8 -2.07 5.96 2.04
N SER A 9 -0.88 6.46 2.43
CA SER A 9 -0.25 7.60 1.77
C SER A 9 0.09 7.29 0.30
N GLU A 10 0.45 6.04 0.00
CA GLU A 10 0.74 5.60 -1.37
C GLU A 10 -0.54 5.38 -2.18
N VAL A 11 -1.62 4.89 -1.55
CA VAL A 11 -2.93 4.82 -2.20
C VAL A 11 -3.41 6.21 -2.63
N LEU A 12 -3.31 7.19 -1.73
CA LEU A 12 -3.65 8.58 -2.02
C LEU A 12 -2.74 9.17 -3.12
N SER A 13 -1.43 9.01 -2.98
CA SER A 13 -0.45 9.54 -3.94
C SER A 13 -0.67 8.94 -5.33
N GLY A 14 -0.84 7.62 -5.42
CA GLY A 14 -1.12 6.92 -6.67
C GLY A 14 -2.43 7.34 -7.30
N ALA A 15 -3.48 7.61 -6.52
CA ALA A 15 -4.74 8.14 -7.02
C ALA A 15 -4.57 9.56 -7.60
N ILE A 16 -3.90 10.46 -6.87
CA ILE A 16 -3.63 11.83 -7.34
C ILE A 16 -2.87 11.81 -8.68
N GLN A 17 -1.80 11.00 -8.75
CA GLN A 17 -0.97 10.88 -9.94
C GLN A 17 -1.72 10.26 -11.12
N ASP A 18 -2.45 9.16 -10.90
CA ASP A 18 -3.12 8.44 -11.99
C ASP A 18 -4.32 9.21 -12.55
N HIS A 19 -5.07 9.93 -11.70
CA HIS A 19 -6.16 10.80 -12.13
C HIS A 19 -5.68 12.13 -12.71
N GLY A 20 -4.39 12.48 -12.56
CA GLY A 20 -3.85 13.75 -13.07
C GLY A 20 -4.39 14.98 -12.36
N VAL A 21 -4.88 14.82 -11.12
CA VAL A 21 -5.47 15.91 -10.33
C VAL A 21 -4.45 16.67 -9.48
N GLY A 22 -3.17 16.27 -9.54
CA GLY A 22 -2.07 16.92 -8.87
C GLY A 22 -0.72 16.34 -9.27
N VAL A 23 0.35 17.03 -8.87
CA VAL A 23 1.73 16.62 -9.12
C VAL A 23 2.37 16.15 -7.81
N LEU A 24 2.98 14.97 -7.82
CA LEU A 24 3.75 14.48 -6.68
C LEU A 24 5.18 15.02 -6.77
N ILE A 25 5.65 15.66 -5.70
CA ILE A 25 7.02 16.15 -5.57
C ILE A 25 7.74 15.37 -4.46
N GLY A 26 9.01 15.02 -4.69
CA GLY A 26 9.89 14.36 -3.73
C GLY A 26 10.53 13.09 -4.29
N HIS A 27 10.60 12.04 -3.47
CA HIS A 27 11.26 10.77 -3.80
C HIS A 27 10.26 9.61 -3.87
N THR A 28 10.65 8.51 -4.52
CA THR A 28 9.90 7.26 -4.57
C THR A 28 9.53 6.78 -3.16
N THR A 29 8.28 6.35 -3.00
CA THR A 29 7.72 5.94 -1.70
C THR A 29 8.16 4.53 -1.29
N PHE A 30 7.79 4.11 -0.08
CA PHE A 30 8.26 2.86 0.52
C PHE A 30 7.91 1.59 -0.28
N GLY A 31 6.73 1.54 -0.90
CA GLY A 31 6.24 0.40 -1.65
C GLY A 31 5.46 -0.63 -0.82
N LYS A 32 4.65 -0.21 0.15
CA LYS A 32 3.78 -1.14 0.90
C LYS A 32 2.40 -1.23 0.25
N GLY A 33 2.28 -2.09 -0.75
CA GLY A 33 1.04 -2.31 -1.52
C GLY A 33 0.14 -3.45 -1.01
N LEU A 34 0.30 -3.89 0.24
CA LEU A 34 -0.36 -5.11 0.76
C LEU A 34 -1.28 -4.83 1.96
N VAL A 35 -2.36 -5.60 2.03
CA VAL A 35 -3.27 -5.67 3.18
C VAL A 35 -2.97 -6.90 4.00
N GLN A 36 -2.82 -6.73 5.30
CA GLN A 36 -2.78 -7.86 6.22
C GLN A 36 -4.00 -7.88 7.11
N THR A 37 -4.55 -9.08 7.32
CA THR A 37 -5.63 -9.35 8.26
C THR A 37 -5.12 -10.33 9.31
N ILE A 38 -5.55 -10.14 10.55
CA ILE A 38 -5.27 -11.08 11.64
C ILE A 38 -6.34 -12.20 11.58
N ARG A 39 -5.91 -13.45 11.55
CA ARG A 39 -6.78 -14.65 11.62
C ARG A 39 -6.53 -15.37 12.94
N GLY A 40 -7.61 -15.80 13.59
CA GLY A 40 -7.58 -16.44 14.91
C GLY A 40 -8.66 -15.85 15.84
N PRO A 41 -8.60 -16.15 17.15
CA PRO A 41 -7.63 -17.05 17.78
C PRO A 41 -7.79 -18.50 17.34
N PHE A 42 -6.68 -19.24 17.31
CA PHE A 42 -6.67 -20.70 17.19
C PHE A 42 -6.60 -21.35 18.58
N LYS A 43 -6.44 -22.68 18.65
CA LYS A 43 -6.58 -23.50 19.87
C LYS A 43 -5.98 -22.89 21.15
N GLU A 44 -4.82 -22.24 21.07
CA GLU A 44 -4.09 -21.71 22.23
C GLU A 44 -4.03 -20.17 22.27
N GLY A 45 -4.91 -19.47 21.55
CA GLY A 45 -4.91 -17.99 21.49
C GLY A 45 -3.98 -17.41 20.42
N ASP A 46 -3.25 -18.25 19.70
CA ASP A 46 -2.38 -17.85 18.59
C ASP A 46 -3.15 -17.13 17.47
N VAL A 47 -2.46 -16.20 16.81
CA VAL A 47 -2.97 -15.47 15.65
C VAL A 47 -1.98 -15.46 14.50
N VAL A 48 -2.50 -15.44 13.28
CA VAL A 48 -1.70 -15.30 12.06
C VAL A 48 -2.00 -13.97 11.42
N LYS A 49 -0.98 -13.13 11.22
CA LYS A 49 -1.07 -11.94 10.37
C LYS A 49 -0.83 -12.36 8.92
N LEU A 50 -1.90 -12.52 8.17
CA LEU A 50 -1.88 -13.01 6.80
C LEU A 50 -2.07 -11.87 5.81
N THR A 51 -1.26 -11.83 4.75
CA THR A 51 -1.55 -10.96 3.60
C THR A 51 -2.77 -11.49 2.87
N THR A 52 -3.83 -10.69 2.81
CA THR A 52 -5.14 -11.10 2.29
C THR A 52 -5.52 -10.37 1.01
N ALA A 53 -4.92 -9.21 0.75
CA ALA A 53 -5.18 -8.44 -0.45
C ALA A 53 -3.99 -7.57 -0.84
N LYS A 54 -4.11 -6.99 -2.03
CA LYS A 54 -3.14 -6.10 -2.65
C LYS A 54 -3.87 -4.91 -3.26
N TYR A 55 -3.31 -3.72 -3.09
CA TYR A 55 -3.84 -2.52 -3.74
C TYR A 55 -3.10 -2.26 -5.05
N PHE A 56 -3.86 -1.78 -6.02
CA PHE A 56 -3.37 -1.27 -7.28
C PHE A 56 -3.83 0.18 -7.39
N THR A 57 -3.04 1.02 -8.05
CA THR A 57 -3.47 2.39 -8.35
C THR A 57 -4.62 2.37 -9.36
N PRO A 58 -5.34 3.49 -9.60
CA PRO A 58 -6.45 3.52 -10.57
C PRO A 58 -6.12 3.03 -11.97
N LYS A 59 -4.87 3.15 -12.44
CA LYS A 59 -4.38 2.60 -13.73
C LYS A 59 -3.85 1.17 -13.62
N GLY A 60 -4.08 0.47 -12.51
CA GLY A 60 -3.68 -0.91 -12.31
C GLY A 60 -2.19 -1.10 -12.01
N ARG A 61 -1.46 -0.06 -11.59
CA ARG A 61 -0.04 -0.24 -11.23
C ARG A 61 0.10 -0.96 -9.90
N ASP A 62 0.94 -1.99 -9.90
CA ASP A 62 1.40 -2.64 -8.68
C ASP A 62 2.56 -1.87 -8.05
N ILE A 63 2.30 -1.27 -6.90
CA ILE A 63 3.26 -0.46 -6.13
C ILE A 63 4.04 -1.26 -5.07
N ASN A 64 3.71 -2.54 -4.85
CA ASN A 64 4.36 -3.32 -3.82
C ASN A 64 5.84 -3.56 -4.14
N LYS A 65 6.72 -3.21 -3.20
CA LYS A 65 8.19 -3.16 -3.34
C LYS A 65 8.71 -2.19 -4.41
N LYS A 66 7.87 -1.29 -4.92
CA LYS A 66 8.25 -0.33 -5.97
C LYS A 66 8.01 1.12 -5.54
N GLY A 67 6.96 1.37 -4.75
CA GLY A 67 6.50 2.72 -4.45
C GLY A 67 5.62 3.29 -5.57
N VAL A 68 5.18 4.52 -5.36
CA VAL A 68 4.42 5.36 -6.29
C VAL A 68 5.34 6.24 -7.09
#